data_AF-A0A925FBM9-F1
#
_entry.id   AF-A0A925FBM9-F1
#
_cell.length_a   1.000
_cell.length_b   1.000
_cell.length_c   1.000
_cell.angle_alpha   90.00
_cell.angle_beta   90.00
_cell.angle_gamma   90.00
#
_symmetry.space_group_name_H-M   'P 1'
#
loop_
_entity.id
_entity.type
_entity.pdbx_description
1 polymer ?
#
loop_
_entity_poly.entity_id
_entity_poly.type
_entity_poly.pdbx_seq_one_letter_code
_entity_poly.pdbx_strand_id
1 'polypeptide(L)'
;MNLTQFHGTGVALVTPMHPDGSIDYPGLERLLQHVTEGGVNYLVVQGTTGESATTTKAEKKQLLQFVKDRNSANLPIVYGVGGNNTPEVLQYLEETDFEGVDAVLSVCPYYNKPGKRGVIAHFTALADASPVPIILYNIPGRTGINLSSETTVALAQHPNIIGIKEASCIIEQCMEIYRDMPEDFLLISGDDVQAVPLIAIGGVGVMSVIANAVPGRFSRMIQSSLNGDFATARGELGHFLGIDPYLYEEG
;
A
#
# COMPACT_ATOMS: atom_id res chain seq x y z
N MET A 1 -9.78 1.07 -16.75
CA MET A 1 -8.88 1.76 -15.81
C MET A 1 -7.45 1.49 -16.21
N ASN A 2 -6.53 2.45 -16.06
CA ASN A 2 -5.12 2.20 -16.37
C ASN A 2 -4.37 1.68 -15.14
N LEU A 3 -4.28 0.36 -14.96
CA LEU A 3 -3.66 -0.25 -13.78
C LEU A 3 -2.14 -0.02 -13.71
N THR A 4 -1.49 0.29 -14.84
CA THR A 4 -0.03 0.49 -14.88
C THR A 4 0.42 1.72 -14.07
N GLN A 5 -0.51 2.60 -13.69
CA GLN A 5 -0.22 3.75 -12.83
C GLN A 5 0.22 3.32 -11.41
N PHE A 6 -0.08 2.08 -11.00
CA PHE A 6 0.34 1.51 -9.71
C PHE A 6 1.55 0.55 -9.83
N HIS A 7 2.28 0.58 -10.95
CA HIS A 7 3.50 -0.20 -11.12
C HIS A 7 4.72 0.53 -10.56
N GLY A 8 5.71 -0.21 -10.07
CA GLY A 8 6.95 0.34 -9.52
C GLY A 8 6.89 0.59 -8.03
N THR A 9 7.44 1.72 -7.59
CA THR A 9 7.58 2.04 -6.17
C THR A 9 6.46 2.97 -5.73
N GLY A 10 5.50 2.44 -4.99
CA GLY A 10 4.60 3.22 -4.17
C GLY A 10 5.23 3.53 -2.83
N VAL A 11 5.28 4.78 -2.39
CA VAL A 11 5.79 5.09 -1.04
C VAL A 11 4.63 5.16 -0.04
N ALA A 12 4.68 4.35 1.02
CA ALA A 12 3.80 4.47 2.17
C ALA A 12 4.29 5.62 3.04
N LEU A 13 3.76 6.82 2.78
CA LEU A 13 4.21 8.05 3.41
C LEU A 13 4.02 7.98 4.93
N VAL A 14 5.08 8.36 5.66
CA VAL A 14 4.95 8.73 7.07
C VAL A 14 4.12 10.01 7.22
N THR A 15 3.60 10.25 8.41
CA THR A 15 2.97 11.53 8.78
C THR A 15 3.94 12.29 9.69
N PRO A 16 4.71 13.28 9.18
CA PRO A 16 5.60 14.05 10.03
C PRO A 16 4.82 14.78 11.13
N MET A 17 5.32 14.72 12.37
CA MET A 17 4.73 15.37 13.53
C MET A 17 5.78 16.19 14.30
N HIS A 18 5.32 17.26 14.93
CA HIS A 18 6.08 18.00 15.91
C HIS A 18 6.16 17.25 17.25
N PRO A 19 7.08 17.62 18.17
CA PRO A 19 7.20 16.96 19.47
C PRO A 19 5.93 17.00 20.35
N ASP A 20 5.00 17.90 20.06
CA ASP A 20 3.71 18.01 20.74
C ASP A 20 2.61 17.12 20.13
N GLY A 21 2.94 16.35 19.09
CA GLY A 21 2.03 15.45 18.36
C GLY A 21 1.22 16.15 17.26
N SER A 22 1.35 17.47 17.08
CA SER A 22 0.70 18.16 15.96
C SER A 22 1.40 17.85 14.63
N ILE A 23 0.65 17.83 13.53
CA ILE A 23 1.19 17.51 12.20
C ILE A 23 2.15 18.59 11.69
N ASP A 24 3.35 18.18 11.26
CA ASP A 24 4.35 19.03 10.61
C ASP A 24 4.11 19.07 9.08
N TYR A 25 3.17 19.93 8.65
CA TYR A 25 2.88 20.13 7.23
C TYR A 25 4.09 20.61 6.40
N PRO A 26 4.93 21.55 6.86
CA PRO A 26 6.18 21.87 6.18
C PRO A 26 7.11 20.66 6.02
N GLY A 27 7.16 19.78 7.02
CA GLY A 27 7.87 18.49 6.95
C GLY A 27 7.29 17.56 5.90
N LEU A 28 5.96 17.44 5.85
CA LEU A 28 5.27 16.65 4.84
C LEU A 28 5.53 17.17 3.42
N GLU A 29 5.55 18.48 3.21
CA GLU A 29 5.90 19.08 1.91
C GLU A 29 7.32 18.72 1.48
N ARG A 30 8.31 18.84 2.38
CA ARG A 30 9.69 18.42 2.08
C ARG A 30 9.78 16.93 1.76
N LEU A 31 9.04 16.09 2.50
CA LEU A 31 8.99 14.65 2.24
C LEU A 31 8.39 14.35 0.86
N LEU A 32 7.28 14.99 0.51
CA LEU A 32 6.64 14.83 -0.80
C LEU A 32 7.60 15.18 -1.95
N GLN A 33 8.33 16.29 -1.81
CA GLN A 33 9.35 16.68 -2.79
C GLN A 33 10.46 15.63 -2.87
N HIS A 34 11.02 15.21 -1.73
CA HIS A 34 12.11 14.22 -1.65
C HIS A 34 11.76 12.88 -2.31
N VAL A 35 10.57 12.33 -2.01
CA VAL A 35 10.16 11.05 -2.60
C VAL A 35 9.85 11.19 -4.09
N THR A 36 9.24 12.29 -4.49
CA THR A 36 8.91 12.58 -5.90
C THR A 36 10.18 12.72 -6.74
N GLU A 37 11.15 13.52 -6.29
CA GLU A 37 12.46 13.67 -6.94
C GLU A 37 13.26 12.35 -6.93
N GLY A 38 13.04 11.51 -5.93
CA GLY A 38 13.57 10.15 -5.85
C GLY A 38 12.93 9.16 -6.82
N GLY A 39 11.93 9.55 -7.60
CA GLY A 39 11.38 8.74 -8.68
C GLY A 39 10.39 7.66 -8.21
N VAL A 40 9.70 7.88 -7.09
CA VAL A 40 8.55 7.04 -6.73
C VAL A 40 7.43 7.20 -7.77
N ASN A 41 6.65 6.13 -7.95
CA ASN A 41 5.64 6.04 -9.00
C ASN A 41 4.24 6.45 -8.52
N TYR A 42 3.93 6.25 -7.23
CA TYR A 42 2.66 6.64 -6.64
C TYR A 42 2.80 6.85 -5.12
N LEU A 43 1.84 7.56 -4.53
CA LEU A 43 1.83 7.91 -3.12
C LEU A 43 0.77 7.09 -2.38
N VAL A 44 1.14 6.46 -1.27
CA VAL A 44 0.20 5.78 -0.38
C VAL A 44 0.05 6.62 0.88
N VAL A 45 -1.11 7.25 1.03
CA VAL A 45 -1.41 8.25 2.07
C VAL A 45 -2.27 7.63 3.16
N GLN A 46 -1.96 7.89 4.43
CA GLN A 46 -2.73 7.41 5.58
C GLN A 46 -2.91 5.87 5.62
N GLY A 47 -1.90 5.12 5.18
CA GLY A 47 -1.76 3.70 5.51
C GLY A 47 -1.19 3.50 6.93
N THR A 48 -0.78 2.27 7.26
CA THR A 48 -0.17 1.95 8.56
C THR A 48 1.05 2.80 8.88
N THR A 49 1.96 2.98 7.90
CA THR A 49 3.18 3.80 8.00
C THR A 49 2.87 5.28 8.24
N GLY A 50 1.71 5.75 7.78
CA GLY A 50 1.22 7.11 8.01
C GLY A 50 0.46 7.26 9.33
N GLU A 51 0.53 6.27 10.23
CA GLU A 51 -0.08 6.28 11.56
C GLU A 51 -1.61 6.44 11.55
N SER A 52 -2.27 5.80 10.58
CA SER A 52 -3.72 5.89 10.40
C SER A 52 -4.57 5.48 11.62
N ALA A 53 -3.97 4.80 12.61
CA ALA A 53 -4.63 4.40 13.85
C ALA A 53 -4.72 5.51 14.89
N THR A 54 -3.83 6.51 14.82
CA THR A 54 -3.71 7.60 15.81
C THR A 54 -4.09 8.97 15.24
N THR A 55 -4.31 9.08 13.94
CA THR A 55 -4.87 10.28 13.30
C THR A 55 -6.40 10.31 13.37
N THR A 56 -6.95 11.46 13.74
CA THR A 56 -8.39 11.71 13.77
C THR A 56 -8.97 11.80 12.35
N LYS A 57 -10.29 11.65 12.21
CA LYS A 57 -10.98 11.83 10.90
C LYS A 57 -10.69 13.21 10.28
N ALA A 58 -10.60 14.26 11.10
CA ALA A 58 -10.32 15.61 10.63
C ALA A 58 -8.88 15.74 10.10
N GLU A 59 -7.90 15.24 10.85
CA GLU A 59 -6.50 15.22 10.43
C GLU A 59 -6.30 14.41 9.15
N LYS A 60 -6.93 13.24 9.05
CA LYS A 60 -6.92 12.42 7.84
C LYS A 60 -7.39 13.18 6.60
N LYS A 61 -8.50 13.90 6.71
CA LYS A 61 -9.04 14.75 5.63
C LYS A 61 -8.07 15.87 5.27
N GLN A 62 -7.47 16.54 6.26
CA GLN A 62 -6.51 17.62 6.03
C GLN A 62 -5.21 17.11 5.38
N LEU A 63 -4.70 15.96 5.82
CA LEU A 63 -3.54 15.30 5.24
C LEU A 63 -3.77 14.91 3.80
N LEU A 64 -4.92 14.29 3.48
CA LEU A 64 -5.26 13.94 2.11
C LEU A 64 -5.32 15.19 1.22
N GLN A 65 -6.02 16.24 1.68
CA GLN A 65 -6.11 17.49 0.93
C GLN A 65 -4.73 18.13 0.72
N PHE A 66 -3.90 18.17 1.76
CA PHE A 66 -2.55 18.72 1.67
C PHE A 66 -1.68 17.96 0.67
N VAL A 67 -1.73 16.62 0.69
CA VAL A 67 -1.00 15.80 -0.29
C VAL A 67 -1.51 16.07 -1.71
N LYS A 68 -2.83 16.12 -1.94
CA LYS A 68 -3.40 16.48 -3.24
C LYS A 68 -2.89 17.85 -3.73
N ASP A 69 -2.91 18.87 -2.87
CA ASP A 69 -2.51 20.22 -3.21
C ASP A 69 -1.00 20.36 -3.51
N ARG A 70 -0.17 19.51 -2.88
CA ARG A 70 1.30 19.54 -2.99
C ARG A 70 1.89 18.46 -3.90
N ASN A 71 1.06 17.59 -4.48
CA ASN A 71 1.46 16.57 -5.45
C ASN A 71 1.70 17.18 -6.84
N SER A 72 2.74 18.01 -6.95
CA SER A 72 3.07 18.76 -8.17
C SER A 72 3.41 17.86 -9.38
N ALA A 73 3.85 16.63 -9.15
CA ALA A 73 4.12 15.66 -10.19
C ALA A 73 2.89 14.88 -10.66
N ASN A 74 1.71 15.13 -10.07
CA ASN A 74 0.46 14.45 -10.37
C ASN A 74 0.60 12.91 -10.32
N LEU A 75 1.34 12.42 -9.32
CA LEU A 75 1.48 10.99 -9.08
C LEU A 75 0.14 10.40 -8.59
N PRO A 76 -0.19 9.15 -8.94
CA PRO A 76 -1.40 8.52 -8.43
C PRO A 76 -1.40 8.47 -6.89
N ILE A 77 -2.57 8.67 -6.29
CA ILE A 77 -2.78 8.61 -4.84
C ILE A 77 -3.61 7.39 -4.48
N VAL A 78 -3.00 6.53 -3.66
CA VAL A 78 -3.70 5.44 -2.97
C VAL A 78 -3.98 5.88 -1.53
N TYR A 79 -5.25 5.97 -1.15
CA TYR A 79 -5.63 6.45 0.17
C TYR A 79 -5.99 5.30 1.12
N GLY A 80 -5.44 5.31 2.34
CA GLY A 80 -5.72 4.29 3.34
C GLY A 80 -7.14 4.42 3.90
N VAL A 81 -8.00 3.48 3.53
CA VAL A 81 -9.36 3.36 4.03
C VAL A 81 -9.61 1.89 4.36
N GLY A 82 -9.63 1.56 5.63
CA GLY A 82 -9.86 0.21 6.11
C GLY A 82 -10.08 0.21 7.62
N GLY A 83 -10.40 -0.97 8.15
CA GLY A 83 -10.71 -1.11 9.56
C GLY A 83 -11.29 -2.47 9.87
N ASN A 84 -11.59 -2.71 11.14
CA ASN A 84 -12.18 -3.97 11.59
C ASN A 84 -13.70 -3.87 11.86
N ASN A 85 -14.31 -2.75 11.52
CA ASN A 85 -15.71 -2.41 11.73
C ASN A 85 -16.37 -2.00 10.39
N THR A 86 -17.02 -2.93 9.69
CA THR A 86 -17.53 -2.68 8.33
C THR A 86 -18.45 -1.46 8.24
N PRO A 87 -19.48 -1.29 9.08
CA PRO A 87 -20.33 -0.08 9.03
C PRO A 87 -19.56 1.24 9.18
N GLU A 88 -18.56 1.28 10.04
CA GLU A 88 -17.74 2.49 10.24
C GLU A 88 -16.88 2.81 9.01
N VAL A 89 -16.30 1.79 8.37
CA VAL A 89 -15.52 1.99 7.14
C VAL A 89 -16.43 2.40 5.99
N LEU A 90 -17.65 1.84 5.88
CA LEU A 90 -18.64 2.27 4.88
C LEU A 90 -19.05 3.73 5.08
N GLN A 91 -19.32 4.14 6.32
CA GLN A 91 -19.60 5.55 6.63
C GLN A 91 -18.41 6.44 6.25
N TYR A 92 -17.18 5.98 6.48
CA TYR A 92 -15.99 6.75 6.11
C TYR A 92 -15.82 6.87 4.59
N LEU A 93 -16.13 5.83 3.82
CA LEU A 93 -16.18 5.88 2.35
C LEU A 93 -17.26 6.86 1.86
N GLU A 94 -18.41 6.92 2.52
CA GLU A 94 -19.49 7.84 2.15
C GLU A 94 -19.14 9.31 2.47
N GLU A 95 -18.47 9.57 3.59
CA GLU A 95 -18.14 10.92 4.06
C GLU A 95 -16.88 11.53 3.43
N THR A 96 -16.03 10.71 2.80
CA THR A 96 -14.74 11.14 2.23
C THR A 96 -14.91 11.62 0.79
N ASP A 97 -14.31 12.76 0.47
CA ASP A 97 -14.19 13.23 -0.91
C ASP A 97 -13.00 12.54 -1.60
N PHE A 98 -13.32 11.71 -2.60
CA PHE A 98 -12.36 10.93 -3.38
C PHE A 98 -11.93 11.62 -4.68
N GLU A 99 -12.33 12.86 -4.94
CA GLU A 99 -11.81 13.60 -6.09
C GLU A 99 -10.27 13.63 -6.04
N GLY A 100 -9.59 13.20 -7.11
CA GLY A 100 -8.12 13.11 -7.15
C GLY A 100 -7.50 11.98 -6.32
N VAL A 101 -8.30 11.02 -5.84
CA VAL A 101 -7.82 9.73 -5.29
C VAL A 101 -8.02 8.64 -6.34
N ASP A 102 -6.99 7.85 -6.60
CA ASP A 102 -7.00 6.86 -7.68
C ASP A 102 -7.38 5.45 -7.21
N ALA A 103 -7.15 5.13 -5.94
CA ALA A 103 -7.59 3.89 -5.29
C ALA A 103 -7.59 4.02 -3.77
N VAL A 104 -8.26 3.09 -3.09
CA VAL A 104 -8.13 2.89 -1.64
C VAL A 104 -7.32 1.66 -1.30
N LEU A 105 -6.51 1.75 -0.25
CA LEU A 105 -5.84 0.61 0.38
C LEU A 105 -6.65 0.18 1.60
N SER A 106 -7.23 -1.02 1.57
CA SER A 106 -8.05 -1.53 2.67
C SER A 106 -7.43 -2.75 3.34
N VAL A 107 -7.05 -2.58 4.61
CA VAL A 107 -6.45 -3.63 5.44
C VAL A 107 -7.46 -4.70 5.84
N CYS A 108 -7.00 -5.95 5.91
CA CYS A 108 -7.77 -7.04 6.49
C CYS A 108 -8.17 -6.71 7.95
N PRO A 109 -9.41 -7.03 8.38
CA PRO A 109 -9.87 -6.72 9.75
C PRO A 109 -8.92 -7.24 10.83
N TYR A 110 -8.37 -6.31 11.61
CA TYR A 110 -7.45 -6.58 12.70
C TYR A 110 -8.19 -6.78 14.04
N TYR A 111 -7.51 -7.40 14.99
CA TYR A 111 -7.98 -7.64 16.37
C TYR A 111 -9.12 -8.66 16.52
N ASN A 112 -10.24 -8.49 15.81
CA ASN A 112 -11.44 -9.33 15.96
C ASN A 112 -11.40 -10.64 15.17
N LYS A 113 -10.40 -10.84 14.30
CA LYS A 113 -10.07 -12.11 13.60
C LYS A 113 -11.28 -12.80 12.94
N PRO A 114 -12.01 -12.13 12.02
CA PRO A 114 -13.13 -12.76 11.32
C PRO A 114 -12.69 -13.99 10.52
N GLY A 115 -13.59 -14.97 10.40
CA GLY A 115 -13.39 -16.10 9.50
C GLY A 115 -13.54 -15.70 8.02
N LYS A 116 -13.15 -16.60 7.12
CA LYS A 116 -13.16 -16.40 5.65
C LYS A 116 -14.46 -15.76 5.12
N ARG A 117 -15.64 -16.26 5.51
CA ARG A 117 -16.93 -15.71 5.09
C ARG A 117 -17.12 -14.25 5.52
N GLY A 118 -16.65 -13.89 6.72
CA GLY A 118 -16.72 -12.53 7.23
C GLY A 118 -15.78 -11.58 6.50
N VAL A 119 -14.56 -12.05 6.19
CA VAL A 119 -13.59 -11.28 5.39
C VAL A 119 -14.11 -11.02 3.98
N ILE A 120 -14.67 -12.04 3.31
CA ILE A 120 -15.26 -11.86 1.98
C ILE A 120 -16.42 -10.87 2.03
N ALA A 121 -17.34 -11.01 2.98
CA ALA A 121 -18.47 -10.09 3.13
C ALA A 121 -18.04 -8.66 3.43
N HIS A 122 -16.99 -8.48 4.25
CA HIS A 122 -16.41 -7.16 4.55
C HIS A 122 -15.88 -6.48 3.30
N PHE A 123 -14.99 -7.14 2.54
CA PHE A 123 -14.41 -6.56 1.34
C PHE A 123 -15.41 -6.39 0.20
N THR A 124 -16.40 -7.29 0.07
CA THR A 124 -17.47 -7.13 -0.92
C THR A 124 -18.28 -5.87 -0.63
N ALA A 125 -18.72 -5.68 0.63
CA ALA A 125 -19.48 -4.49 1.00
C ALA A 125 -18.69 -3.20 0.78
N LEU A 126 -17.39 -3.20 1.08
CA LEU A 126 -16.51 -2.07 0.80
C LEU A 126 -16.42 -1.79 -0.71
N ALA A 127 -16.19 -2.84 -1.51
CA ALA A 127 -16.02 -2.71 -2.95
C ALA A 127 -17.31 -2.29 -3.66
N ASP A 128 -18.48 -2.67 -3.15
CA ASP A 128 -19.79 -2.22 -3.61
C ASP A 128 -20.02 -0.72 -3.33
N ALA A 129 -19.51 -0.21 -2.21
CA ALA A 129 -19.73 1.16 -1.75
C ALA A 129 -18.66 2.17 -2.18
N SER A 130 -17.43 1.70 -2.45
CA SER A 130 -16.29 2.58 -2.72
C SER A 130 -16.41 3.25 -4.09
N PRO A 131 -16.33 4.60 -4.19
CA PRO A 131 -16.40 5.30 -5.46
C PRO A 131 -15.14 5.13 -6.32
N VAL A 132 -14.07 4.62 -5.72
CA VAL A 132 -12.77 4.34 -6.37
C VAL A 132 -12.36 2.88 -6.10
N PRO A 133 -11.46 2.31 -6.93
CA PRO A 133 -10.99 0.94 -6.78
C PRO A 133 -10.39 0.63 -5.43
N ILE A 134 -10.46 -0.64 -5.04
CA ILE A 134 -9.86 -1.16 -3.82
C ILE A 134 -8.64 -2.02 -4.13
N ILE A 135 -7.55 -1.72 -3.43
CA ILE A 135 -6.40 -2.61 -3.28
C ILE A 135 -6.52 -3.24 -1.89
N LEU A 136 -6.60 -4.56 -1.85
CA LEU A 136 -6.60 -5.35 -0.62
C LEU A 136 -5.26 -5.20 0.08
N TYR A 137 -5.23 -5.26 1.40
CA TYR A 137 -3.97 -5.27 2.15
C TYR A 137 -3.94 -6.40 3.16
N ASN A 138 -3.07 -7.38 2.88
CA ASN A 138 -2.81 -8.52 3.73
C ASN A 138 -1.52 -8.30 4.52
N ILE A 139 -1.62 -8.29 5.85
CA ILE A 139 -0.48 -8.16 6.77
C ILE A 139 -0.75 -8.94 8.06
N PRO A 140 -0.69 -10.28 8.02
CA PRO A 140 -1.06 -11.13 9.15
C PRO A 140 -0.30 -10.81 10.44
N GLY A 141 0.94 -10.34 10.34
CA GLY A 141 1.73 -9.90 11.49
C GLY A 141 1.09 -8.76 12.31
N ARG A 142 0.24 -7.93 11.68
CA ARG A 142 -0.50 -6.84 12.36
C ARG A 142 -1.97 -7.13 12.56
N THR A 143 -2.60 -7.88 11.65
CA THR A 143 -4.06 -8.15 11.71
C THR A 143 -4.40 -9.39 12.55
N GLY A 144 -3.46 -10.33 12.68
CA GLY A 144 -3.66 -11.61 13.36
C GLY A 144 -4.49 -12.61 12.55
N ILE A 145 -4.78 -12.31 11.27
CA ILE A 145 -5.36 -13.24 10.29
C ILE A 145 -4.70 -13.05 8.92
N ASN A 146 -4.50 -14.15 8.22
CA ASN A 146 -3.97 -14.15 6.86
C ASN A 146 -5.12 -14.20 5.85
N LEU A 147 -5.06 -13.35 4.83
CA LEU A 147 -5.91 -13.45 3.64
C LEU A 147 -5.29 -14.50 2.71
N SER A 148 -5.83 -15.73 2.72
CA SER A 148 -5.29 -16.83 1.91
C SER A 148 -5.34 -16.53 0.41
N SER A 149 -4.48 -17.18 -0.38
CA SER A 149 -4.50 -17.15 -1.85
C SER A 149 -5.90 -17.36 -2.42
N GLU A 150 -6.59 -18.42 -1.98
CA GLU A 150 -7.97 -18.73 -2.37
C GLU A 150 -8.95 -17.59 -2.07
N THR A 151 -8.82 -16.93 -0.91
CA THR A 151 -9.72 -15.83 -0.54
C THR A 151 -9.41 -14.57 -1.35
N THR A 152 -8.13 -14.28 -1.59
CA THR A 152 -7.67 -13.18 -2.45
C THR A 152 -8.20 -13.36 -3.87
N VAL A 153 -8.06 -14.55 -4.46
CA VAL A 153 -8.53 -14.84 -5.83
C VAL A 153 -10.06 -14.77 -5.94
N ALA A 154 -10.78 -15.20 -4.89
CA ALA A 154 -12.24 -15.04 -4.84
C ALA A 154 -12.67 -13.57 -4.81
N LEU A 155 -11.95 -12.73 -4.06
CA LEU A 155 -12.18 -11.28 -4.01
C LEU A 155 -11.78 -10.58 -5.30
N ALA A 156 -10.73 -11.05 -5.97
CA ALA A 156 -10.25 -10.52 -7.25
C ALA A 156 -11.29 -10.62 -8.38
N GLN A 157 -12.34 -11.42 -8.22
CA GLN A 157 -13.45 -11.48 -9.19
C GLN A 157 -14.38 -10.26 -9.12
N HIS A 158 -14.29 -9.45 -8.07
CA HIS A 158 -15.10 -8.25 -7.94
C HIS A 158 -14.52 -7.11 -8.80
N PRO A 159 -15.30 -6.47 -9.69
CA PRO A 159 -14.77 -5.52 -10.69
C PRO A 159 -14.14 -4.26 -10.09
N ASN A 160 -14.45 -3.94 -8.83
CA ASN A 160 -13.88 -2.81 -8.10
C ASN A 160 -12.69 -3.18 -7.19
N ILE A 161 -12.27 -4.45 -7.17
CA ILE A 161 -11.07 -4.90 -6.41
C ILE A 161 -9.97 -5.19 -7.41
N ILE A 162 -8.95 -4.33 -7.46
CA ILE A 162 -7.95 -4.30 -8.54
C ILE A 162 -6.59 -4.85 -8.14
N GLY A 163 -6.39 -5.25 -6.89
CA GLY A 163 -5.10 -5.78 -6.47
C GLY A 163 -4.99 -6.12 -5.00
N ILE A 164 -3.79 -6.57 -4.62
CA ILE A 164 -3.37 -6.85 -3.25
C ILE A 164 -1.98 -6.29 -2.99
N LYS A 165 -1.84 -5.53 -1.89
CA LYS A 165 -0.58 -5.33 -1.17
C LYS A 165 -0.35 -6.54 -0.28
N GLU A 166 0.60 -7.39 -0.66
CA GLU A 166 0.90 -8.63 0.04
C GLU A 166 2.11 -8.48 0.98
N ALA A 167 1.87 -8.43 2.29
CA ALA A 167 2.87 -8.35 3.35
C ALA A 167 2.83 -9.56 4.30
N SER A 168 2.36 -10.73 3.85
CA SER A 168 2.47 -11.98 4.62
C SER A 168 3.88 -12.52 4.70
N CYS A 169 4.73 -12.13 3.74
CA CYS A 169 6.08 -12.66 3.55
C CYS A 169 6.13 -14.16 3.21
N ILE A 170 5.01 -14.73 2.71
CA ILE A 170 4.88 -16.14 2.30
C ILE A 170 4.94 -16.22 0.77
N ILE A 171 6.09 -16.56 0.21
CA ILE A 171 6.29 -16.51 -1.24
C ILE A 171 5.44 -17.53 -2.00
N GLU A 172 5.17 -18.69 -1.42
CA GLU A 172 4.30 -19.72 -1.99
C GLU A 172 2.86 -19.19 -2.17
N GLN A 173 2.36 -18.41 -1.21
CA GLN A 173 1.05 -17.75 -1.31
C GLN A 173 1.05 -16.72 -2.45
N CYS A 174 2.10 -15.93 -2.59
CA CYS A 174 2.24 -14.98 -3.71
C CYS A 174 2.24 -15.70 -5.07
N MET A 175 2.91 -16.86 -5.17
CA MET A 175 2.92 -17.69 -6.39
C MET A 175 1.53 -18.26 -6.69
N GLU A 176 0.79 -18.71 -5.68
CA GLU A 176 -0.58 -19.19 -5.84
C GLU A 176 -1.52 -18.07 -6.31
N ILE A 177 -1.40 -16.87 -5.71
CA ILE A 177 -2.17 -15.69 -6.14
C ILE A 177 -1.86 -15.37 -7.60
N TYR A 178 -0.58 -15.26 -7.97
CA TYR A 178 -0.19 -14.93 -9.35
C TYR A 178 -0.71 -15.95 -10.38
N ARG A 179 -0.67 -17.24 -10.03
CA ARG A 179 -1.15 -18.32 -10.91
C ARG A 179 -2.65 -18.21 -11.21
N ASP A 180 -3.44 -17.83 -10.20
CA ASP A 180 -4.91 -17.96 -10.24
C ASP A 180 -5.64 -16.60 -10.31
N MET A 181 -4.94 -15.46 -10.16
CA MET A 181 -5.52 -14.11 -10.29
C MET A 181 -5.93 -13.79 -11.74
N PRO A 182 -6.96 -12.95 -11.95
CA PRO A 182 -7.30 -12.48 -13.29
C PRO A 182 -6.25 -11.51 -13.84
N GLU A 183 -6.22 -11.31 -15.17
CA GLU A 183 -5.21 -10.48 -15.85
C GLU A 183 -5.23 -9.01 -15.40
N ASP A 184 -6.39 -8.51 -14.96
CA ASP A 184 -6.63 -7.14 -14.50
C ASP A 184 -6.51 -6.99 -12.97
N PHE A 185 -5.70 -7.83 -12.32
CA PHE A 185 -5.42 -7.78 -10.89
C PHE A 185 -3.93 -7.59 -10.59
N LEU A 186 -3.62 -6.73 -9.63
CA LEU A 186 -2.24 -6.35 -9.28
C LEU A 186 -1.75 -7.13 -8.06
N LEU A 187 -0.60 -7.80 -8.20
CA LEU A 187 0.17 -8.34 -7.07
C LEU A 187 1.31 -7.38 -6.72
N ILE A 188 1.19 -6.71 -5.57
CA ILE A 188 2.12 -5.66 -5.12
C ILE A 188 2.78 -6.10 -3.83
N SER A 189 4.10 -6.01 -3.72
CA SER A 189 4.79 -6.34 -2.47
C SER A 189 4.41 -5.34 -1.38
N GLY A 190 4.09 -5.84 -0.20
CA GLY A 190 3.97 -5.04 1.02
C GLY A 190 5.20 -5.09 1.92
N ASP A 191 6.23 -5.84 1.51
CA ASP A 191 7.52 -5.98 2.18
C ASP A 191 8.64 -5.52 1.24
N ASP A 192 9.54 -4.67 1.75
CA ASP A 192 10.55 -4.01 0.95
C ASP A 192 11.60 -4.97 0.40
N VAL A 193 12.01 -5.96 1.19
CA VAL A 193 13.08 -6.89 0.82
C VAL A 193 12.57 -8.08 0.00
N GLN A 194 11.27 -8.41 0.08
CA GLN A 194 10.62 -9.38 -0.80
C GLN A 194 10.18 -8.80 -2.14
N ALA A 195 10.28 -7.49 -2.35
CA ALA A 195 9.85 -6.85 -3.60
C ALA A 195 10.50 -7.45 -4.85
N VAL A 196 11.82 -7.64 -4.85
CA VAL A 196 12.55 -8.20 -6.01
C VAL A 196 12.13 -9.67 -6.30
N PRO A 197 12.12 -10.59 -5.31
CA PRO A 197 11.55 -11.93 -5.50
C PRO A 197 10.10 -11.94 -6.01
N LEU A 198 9.25 -11.07 -5.48
CA LEU A 198 7.84 -10.98 -5.87
C LEU A 198 7.69 -10.46 -7.32
N ILE A 199 8.51 -9.49 -7.73
CA ILE A 199 8.55 -9.03 -9.12
C ILE A 199 9.02 -10.15 -10.07
N ALA A 200 9.97 -10.98 -9.64
CA ALA A 200 10.47 -12.09 -10.45
C ALA A 200 9.40 -13.14 -10.80
N ILE A 201 8.34 -13.25 -9.99
CA ILE A 201 7.20 -14.14 -10.25
C ILE A 201 6.01 -13.42 -10.90
N GLY A 202 6.16 -12.16 -11.31
CA GLY A 202 5.14 -11.39 -12.04
C GLY A 202 4.41 -10.34 -11.23
N GLY A 203 4.83 -10.06 -9.99
CA GLY A 203 4.37 -8.89 -9.26
C GLY A 203 4.82 -7.57 -9.90
N VAL A 204 4.07 -6.50 -9.64
CA VAL A 204 4.17 -5.25 -10.41
C VAL A 204 4.95 -4.14 -9.69
N GLY A 205 5.39 -4.38 -8.45
CA GLY A 205 6.04 -3.35 -7.65
C GLY A 205 5.97 -3.58 -6.15
N VAL A 206 6.06 -2.48 -5.40
CA VAL A 206 6.09 -2.48 -3.93
C VAL A 206 5.44 -1.22 -3.36
N MET A 207 4.69 -1.37 -2.26
CA MET A 207 4.28 -0.27 -1.39
C MET A 207 5.22 -0.18 -0.18
N SER A 208 6.24 0.66 -0.32
CA SER A 208 7.51 0.68 0.41
C SER A 208 7.50 1.57 1.65
N VAL A 209 8.24 1.14 2.69
CA VAL A 209 8.65 1.97 3.82
C VAL A 209 10.02 2.59 3.55
N ILE A 210 11.00 1.80 3.09
CA ILE A 210 12.38 2.24 2.78
C ILE A 210 12.41 3.47 1.86
N ALA A 211 11.47 3.57 0.92
CA ALA A 211 11.36 4.68 -0.02
C ALA A 211 11.11 6.03 0.65
N ASN A 212 10.64 6.10 1.91
CA ASN A 212 10.59 7.37 2.64
C ASN A 212 12.00 7.95 2.88
N ALA A 213 12.97 7.08 3.19
CA ALA A 213 14.32 7.50 3.52
C ALA A 213 15.23 7.62 2.28
N VAL A 214 15.22 6.60 1.42
CA VAL A 214 16.18 6.47 0.30
C VAL A 214 15.48 6.18 -1.04
N PRO A 215 14.53 7.04 -1.47
CA PRO A 215 13.64 6.80 -2.61
C PRO A 215 14.40 6.59 -3.93
N GLY A 216 15.43 7.40 -4.20
CA GLY A 216 16.19 7.32 -5.45
C GLY A 216 16.86 5.96 -5.68
N ARG A 217 17.59 5.47 -4.68
CA ARG A 217 18.31 4.19 -4.79
C ARG A 217 17.33 3.03 -4.81
N PHE A 218 16.32 3.08 -3.94
CA PHE A 218 15.33 2.02 -3.84
C PHE A 218 14.47 1.90 -5.10
N SER A 219 13.97 3.01 -5.63
CA SER A 219 13.16 3.01 -6.87
C SER A 219 13.97 2.52 -8.06
N ARG A 220 15.27 2.85 -8.19
CA ARG A 220 16.13 2.27 -9.24
C ARG A 220 16.28 0.76 -9.13
N MET A 221 16.38 0.21 -7.93
CA MET A 221 16.40 -1.25 -7.72
C MET A 221 15.10 -1.89 -8.22
N ILE A 222 13.95 -1.32 -7.85
CA ILE A 222 12.63 -1.81 -8.27
C ILE A 222 12.47 -1.73 -9.79
N GLN A 223 12.86 -0.60 -10.39
CA GLN A 223 12.82 -0.43 -11.85
C GLN A 223 13.76 -1.41 -12.57
N SER A 224 14.95 -1.68 -12.02
CA SER A 224 15.86 -2.70 -12.58
C SER A 224 15.20 -4.08 -12.57
N SER A 225 14.52 -4.44 -11.48
CA SER A 225 13.78 -5.69 -11.36
C SER A 225 12.64 -5.79 -12.37
N LEU A 226 11.84 -4.72 -12.54
CA LEU A 226 10.73 -4.67 -13.50
C LEU A 226 11.20 -4.77 -14.95
N ASN A 227 12.41 -4.27 -15.24
CA ASN A 227 13.03 -4.38 -16.56
C ASN A 227 13.75 -5.72 -16.80
N GLY A 228 13.67 -6.66 -15.85
CA GLY A 228 14.32 -7.97 -15.95
C GLY A 228 15.82 -7.98 -15.62
N ASP A 229 16.40 -6.84 -15.21
CA ASP A 229 17.78 -6.75 -14.73
C ASP A 229 17.88 -7.16 -13.25
N PHE A 230 17.65 -8.45 -13.01
CA PHE A 230 17.77 -9.04 -11.68
C PHE A 230 19.21 -9.08 -11.17
N ALA A 231 20.22 -8.91 -12.04
CA ALA A 231 21.61 -8.85 -11.60
C ALA A 231 21.87 -7.57 -10.82
N THR A 232 21.49 -6.42 -11.40
CA THR A 232 21.56 -5.13 -10.72
C THR A 232 20.64 -5.09 -9.51
N ALA A 233 19.38 -5.53 -9.65
CA ALA A 233 18.41 -5.50 -8.56
C ALA A 233 18.87 -6.32 -7.35
N ARG A 234 19.42 -7.52 -7.56
CA ARG A 234 19.97 -8.37 -6.49
C ARG A 234 21.20 -7.75 -5.81
N GLY A 235 22.05 -7.06 -6.57
CA GLY A 235 23.19 -6.32 -6.01
C GLY A 235 22.74 -5.23 -5.04
N GLU A 236 21.72 -4.45 -5.43
CA GLU A 236 21.14 -3.40 -4.58
C GLU A 236 20.37 -3.96 -3.39
N LEU A 237 19.61 -5.05 -3.57
CA LEU A 237 18.84 -5.69 -2.51
C LEU A 237 19.73 -6.10 -1.32
N GLY A 238 20.95 -6.57 -1.59
CA GLY A 238 21.93 -6.91 -0.55
C GLY A 238 22.23 -5.76 0.41
N HIS A 239 22.19 -4.52 -0.07
CA HIS A 239 22.37 -3.35 0.78
C HIS A 239 21.13 -3.05 1.63
N PHE A 240 19.94 -3.18 1.06
CA PHE A 240 18.69 -2.92 1.78
C PHE A 240 18.39 -3.99 2.83
N LEU A 241 18.82 -5.24 2.64
CA LEU A 241 18.77 -6.27 3.67
C LEU A 241 19.52 -5.87 4.96
N GLY A 242 20.56 -5.03 4.85
CA GLY A 242 21.29 -4.51 6.01
C GLY A 242 20.61 -3.32 6.68
N ILE A 243 19.67 -2.64 6.02
CA ILE A 243 19.00 -1.44 6.52
C ILE A 243 17.60 -1.78 7.05
N ASP A 244 16.89 -2.66 6.35
CA ASP A 244 15.50 -3.02 6.60
C ASP A 244 15.21 -3.37 8.08
N PRO A 245 16.02 -4.20 8.78
CA PRO A 245 15.75 -4.52 10.18
C PRO A 245 15.70 -3.31 11.12
N TYR A 246 16.49 -2.26 10.84
CA TYR A 246 16.51 -1.05 11.67
C TYR A 246 15.24 -0.21 11.53
N LEU A 247 14.49 -0.36 10.44
CA LEU A 247 13.20 0.33 10.27
C LEU A 247 12.08 -0.30 11.08
N TYR A 248 12.31 -1.50 11.62
CA TYR A 248 11.32 -2.27 12.40
C TYR A 248 11.83 -2.63 13.81
N GLU A 249 12.93 -2.03 14.27
CA GLU A 249 13.55 -2.34 15.58
C GLU A 249 12.59 -2.04 16.75
N GLU A 250 11.70 -1.05 16.59
CA GLU A 250 10.75 -0.61 17.62
C GLU A 250 9.33 -1.20 17.47
N GLY A 251 9.08 -2.04 16.45
CA GLY A 251 7.82 -2.79 16.22
C GLY A 251 6.97 -2.38 15.02
#